data_AF-A0A369M065-F1
#
_entry.id   AF-A0A369M065-F1
#
_cell.length_a   1.000
_cell.length_b   1.000
_cell.length_c   1.000
_cell.angle_alpha   90.00
_cell.angle_beta   90.00
_cell.angle_gamma   90.00
#
_symmetry.space_group_name_H-M   'P 1'
#
loop_
_entity.id
_entity.type
_entity.pdbx_description
1 polymer ?
#
loop_
_entity_poly.entity_id
_entity_poly.type
_entity_poly.pdbx_seq_one_letter_code
_entity_poly.pdbx_strand_id
1 'polypeptide(L)'
;MGNCAVITTREREIGVYLHWNGGCDTVEPLLKYCELQGYRSPSSDGYGWARMCQVMGNYFGGSLSLGIGDYTTDKRMNPGDNGIYVIEGWKIVDRIYAYGDPYEQQVYDFDDMLREFDNAMPERLRLGEFLDSVEVPADEVRLGDEVWLFGVGGTWEAYPVVGFGQPKTNRIAVWIDAPDGRREVTYPDRPYAARYDHDGDFSWNSNNYVHGDTARIKPRV
;
A
#
# COMPACT_ATOMS: atom_id res chain seq x y z
N MET A 1 14.66 14.25 23.31
CA MET A 1 14.82 13.29 22.21
C MET A 1 13.96 13.77 21.07
N GLY A 2 14.52 13.88 19.87
CA GLY A 2 13.81 14.35 18.68
C GLY A 2 13.37 13.16 17.85
N ASN A 3 12.08 12.90 17.74
CA ASN A 3 11.56 11.75 16.98
C ASN A 3 11.62 12.00 15.46
N CYS A 4 12.80 12.23 14.89
CA CYS A 4 12.96 12.67 13.50
C CYS A 4 13.55 11.56 12.64
N ALA A 5 13.27 11.62 11.32
CA ALA A 5 13.82 10.71 10.32
C ALA A 5 13.94 11.38 8.96
N VAL A 6 14.64 10.73 8.03
CA VAL A 6 14.55 11.02 6.59
C VAL A 6 14.13 9.76 5.84
N ILE A 7 13.24 9.89 4.87
CA ILE A 7 12.82 8.82 3.95
C ILE A 7 13.37 9.15 2.56
N THR A 8 14.02 8.19 1.91
CA THR A 8 14.58 8.30 0.55
C THR A 8 14.38 6.98 -0.21
N THR A 9 14.47 6.99 -1.54
CA THR A 9 14.63 5.75 -2.32
C THR A 9 16.10 5.36 -2.47
N ARG A 10 16.38 4.20 -3.11
CA ARG A 10 17.74 3.72 -3.40
C ARG A 10 18.57 4.69 -4.22
N GLU A 11 17.93 5.44 -5.11
CA GLU A 11 18.57 6.41 -6.00
C GLU A 11 19.09 7.63 -5.25
N ARG A 12 18.54 7.90 -4.05
CA ARG A 12 18.94 9.03 -3.19
C ARG A 12 18.87 10.37 -3.93
N GLU A 13 17.75 10.61 -4.61
CA GLU A 13 17.49 11.89 -5.28
C GLU A 13 16.65 12.84 -4.41
N ILE A 14 15.64 12.32 -3.72
CA ILE A 14 14.71 13.09 -2.86
C ILE A 14 14.78 12.56 -1.44
N GLY A 15 14.83 13.49 -0.47
CA GLY A 15 14.66 13.19 0.94
C GLY A 15 13.41 13.86 1.51
N VAL A 16 12.56 13.08 2.16
CA VAL A 16 11.46 13.59 3.00
C VAL A 16 11.88 13.53 4.45
N TYR A 17 12.08 14.69 5.06
CA TYR A 17 12.39 14.83 6.49
C TYR A 17 11.12 14.89 7.32
N LEU A 18 11.08 14.12 8.41
CA LEU A 18 10.01 14.17 9.42
C LEU A 18 10.53 14.85 10.68
N HIS A 19 9.90 15.95 11.08
CA HIS A 19 10.13 16.58 12.38
C HIS A 19 9.09 16.06 13.37
N TRP A 20 9.46 15.01 14.12
CA TRP A 20 8.57 14.14 14.91
C TRP A 20 7.86 13.04 14.10
N ASN A 21 7.50 11.94 14.79
CA ASN A 21 6.92 10.72 14.20
C ASN A 21 7.81 10.07 13.11
N GLY A 22 9.12 10.12 13.31
CA GLY A 22 10.10 9.45 12.46
C GLY A 22 10.42 8.01 12.88
N GLY A 23 9.80 7.48 13.94
CA GLY A 23 9.99 6.10 14.38
C GLY A 23 9.53 5.10 13.32
N CYS A 24 10.10 3.89 13.34
CA CYS A 24 9.73 2.83 12.39
C CYS A 24 8.26 2.42 12.57
N ASP A 25 7.79 2.45 13.81
CA ASP A 25 6.39 2.28 14.22
C ASP A 25 5.42 3.34 13.65
N THR A 26 5.92 4.41 13.03
CA THR A 26 5.12 5.36 12.24
C THR A 26 5.41 5.30 10.74
N VAL A 27 6.69 5.14 10.37
CA VAL A 27 7.11 5.13 8.96
C VAL A 27 6.59 3.89 8.23
N GLU A 28 6.63 2.71 8.85
CA GLU A 28 6.09 1.49 8.21
C GLU A 28 4.58 1.57 7.98
N PRO A 29 3.74 1.95 8.97
CA PRO A 29 2.32 2.20 8.72
C PRO A 29 2.05 3.28 7.67
N LEU A 30 2.83 4.38 7.63
CA LEU A 30 2.67 5.42 6.61
C LEU A 30 2.86 4.86 5.20
N LEU A 31 3.94 4.09 5.00
CA LEU A 31 4.22 3.47 3.70
C LEU A 31 3.14 2.45 3.34
N LYS A 32 2.72 1.63 4.32
CA LYS A 32 1.64 0.66 4.12
C LYS A 32 0.32 1.32 3.78
N TYR A 33 -0.04 2.41 4.44
CA TYR A 33 -1.25 3.18 4.14
C TYR A 33 -1.23 3.72 2.71
N CYS A 34 -0.09 4.27 2.26
CA CYS A 34 0.07 4.73 0.88
C CYS A 34 -0.02 3.60 -0.15
N GLU A 35 0.51 2.41 0.17
CA GLU A 35 0.35 1.21 -0.64
C GLU A 35 -1.12 0.81 -0.77
N LEU A 36 -1.83 0.72 0.37
CA LEU A 36 -3.24 0.33 0.42
C LEU A 36 -4.15 1.32 -0.29
N GLN A 37 -3.80 2.61 -0.29
CA GLN A 37 -4.46 3.63 -1.08
C GLN A 37 -4.29 3.44 -2.61
N GLY A 38 -3.43 2.52 -3.05
CA GLY A 38 -3.12 2.30 -4.45
C GLY A 38 -2.27 3.41 -5.07
N TYR A 39 -1.55 4.18 -4.26
CA TYR A 39 -0.69 5.25 -4.79
C TYR A 39 0.53 4.66 -5.51
N ARG A 40 0.96 5.35 -6.57
CA ARG A 40 2.20 5.01 -7.28
C ARG A 40 3.38 5.13 -6.32
N SER A 41 4.30 4.18 -6.40
CA SER A 41 5.50 4.16 -5.56
C SER A 41 6.35 5.43 -5.75
N PRO A 42 7.00 5.94 -4.69
CA PRO A 42 8.01 6.99 -4.81
C PRO A 42 9.21 6.62 -5.67
N SER A 43 9.48 5.32 -5.89
CA SER A 43 10.50 4.81 -6.82
C SER A 43 10.10 4.95 -8.29
N SER A 44 8.82 5.25 -8.59
CA SER A 44 8.34 5.38 -9.97
C SER A 44 8.45 6.80 -10.49
N ASP A 45 7.92 7.79 -9.74
CA ASP A 45 8.00 9.21 -10.07
C ASP A 45 7.68 10.11 -8.85
N GLY A 46 7.65 11.43 -9.07
CA GLY A 46 7.35 12.44 -8.05
C GLY A 46 5.95 12.38 -7.43
N TYR A 47 4.98 11.67 -8.01
CA TYR A 47 3.62 11.63 -7.46
C TYR A 47 3.53 10.76 -6.19
N GLY A 48 4.33 9.70 -6.10
CA GLY A 48 4.40 8.88 -4.89
C GLY A 48 4.85 9.70 -3.68
N TRP A 49 5.91 10.50 -3.87
CA TRP A 49 6.38 11.47 -2.87
C TRP A 49 5.29 12.46 -2.47
N ALA A 50 4.60 13.06 -3.44
CA ALA A 50 3.55 14.03 -3.16
C ALA A 50 2.39 13.44 -2.35
N ARG A 51 1.95 12.22 -2.66
CA ARG A 51 0.86 11.55 -1.92
C ARG A 51 1.29 11.13 -0.53
N MET A 52 2.51 10.64 -0.35
CA MET A 52 3.04 10.34 0.99
C MET A 52 3.12 11.61 1.86
N CYS A 53 3.61 12.71 1.30
CA CYS A 53 3.66 13.99 1.99
C CYS A 53 2.26 14.53 2.30
N GLN A 54 1.28 14.29 1.43
CA GLN A 54 -0.12 14.63 1.71
C GLN A 54 -0.68 13.85 2.90
N VAL A 55 -0.49 12.52 2.94
CA VAL A 55 -0.97 11.68 4.05
C VAL A 55 -0.34 12.14 5.36
N MET A 56 0.99 12.26 5.38
CA MET A 56 1.71 12.68 6.58
C MET A 56 1.37 14.12 6.99
N GLY A 57 1.21 15.02 6.02
CA GLY A 57 0.84 16.41 6.25
C GLY A 57 -0.58 16.57 6.78
N ASN A 58 -1.52 15.70 6.40
CA ASN A 58 -2.88 15.68 6.97
C ASN A 58 -2.88 15.13 8.40
N TYR A 59 -2.06 14.12 8.69
CA TYR A 59 -1.89 13.58 10.03
C TYR A 59 -1.21 14.56 10.98
N PHE A 60 -0.23 15.32 10.49
CA PHE A 60 0.42 16.35 11.28
C PHE A 60 -0.55 17.47 11.68
N GLY A 61 -0.55 17.77 12.98
CA GLY A 61 -1.17 18.95 13.55
C GLY A 61 -0.16 19.81 14.34
N GLY A 62 -0.59 21.01 14.74
CA GLY A 62 0.20 21.88 15.62
C GLY A 62 1.50 22.36 14.98
N SER A 63 2.63 22.13 15.66
CA SER A 63 3.98 22.55 15.24
C SER A 63 4.81 21.41 14.62
N LEU A 64 4.19 20.28 14.31
CA LEU A 64 4.86 19.19 13.59
C LEU A 64 4.98 19.53 12.11
N SER A 65 6.04 19.07 11.46
CA SER A 65 6.30 19.43 10.07
C SER A 65 7.06 18.36 9.32
N LEU A 66 6.84 18.27 8.01
CA LEU A 66 7.72 17.56 7.09
C LEU A 66 8.45 18.54 6.19
N GLY A 67 9.68 18.19 5.80
CA GLY A 67 10.47 18.89 4.80
C GLY A 67 10.71 18.00 3.58
N ILE A 68 10.81 18.60 2.40
CA ILE A 68 11.13 17.91 1.15
C ILE A 68 12.30 18.66 0.50
N GLY A 69 13.29 17.94 0.02
CA GLY A 69 14.39 18.54 -0.74
C GLY A 69 15.26 17.49 -1.42
N ASP A 70 16.22 17.98 -2.21
CA ASP A 70 17.22 17.16 -2.86
C ASP A 70 18.04 16.40 -1.80
N TYR A 71 18.17 15.10 -2.00
CA TYR A 71 19.03 14.29 -1.15
C TYR A 71 20.49 14.53 -1.55
N THR A 72 21.34 14.87 -0.58
CA THR A 72 22.74 15.23 -0.85
C THR A 72 23.70 14.15 -0.39
N THR A 73 23.87 13.99 0.92
CA THR A 73 24.69 12.92 1.51
C THR A 73 24.11 12.50 2.85
N ASP A 74 24.30 11.24 3.23
CA ASP A 74 23.76 10.65 4.46
C ASP A 74 24.08 11.50 5.71
N LYS A 75 25.28 12.11 5.75
CA LYS A 75 25.71 12.99 6.85
C LYS A 75 25.01 14.35 6.85
N ARG A 76 24.69 14.92 5.67
CA ARG A 76 24.08 16.25 5.54
C ARG A 76 22.57 16.24 5.68
N MET A 77 21.93 15.10 5.43
CA MET A 77 20.48 14.97 5.58
C MET A 77 20.00 15.15 7.02
N ASN A 78 20.89 15.07 8.01
CA ASN A 78 20.60 15.26 9.43
C ASN A 78 19.35 14.47 9.87
N PRO A 79 19.38 13.13 9.80
CA PRO A 79 18.19 12.31 9.99
C PRO A 79 17.59 12.35 11.39
N GLY A 80 18.27 12.96 12.37
CA GLY A 80 17.88 12.89 13.77
C GLY A 80 17.99 11.46 14.31
N ASP A 81 17.12 11.14 15.28
CA ASP A 81 17.28 9.96 16.14
C ASP A 81 16.97 8.64 15.42
N ASN A 82 16.16 8.64 14.36
CA ASN A 82 15.72 7.40 13.69
C ASN A 82 16.49 7.07 12.40
N GLY A 83 17.44 7.90 11.97
CA GLY A 83 18.22 7.61 10.77
C GLY A 83 17.47 7.85 9.46
N ILE A 84 18.01 7.29 8.38
CA ILE A 84 17.51 7.41 7.02
C ILE A 84 16.90 6.08 6.62
N TYR A 85 15.61 6.07 6.32
CA TYR A 85 14.92 4.94 5.73
C TYR A 85 15.09 4.96 4.22
N VAL A 86 15.68 3.89 3.68
CA VAL A 86 15.75 3.67 2.24
C VAL A 86 14.58 2.76 1.86
N ILE A 87 13.73 3.23 0.95
CA ILE A 87 12.55 2.49 0.50
C ILE A 87 12.70 2.00 -0.95
N GLU A 88 12.03 0.89 -1.23
CA GLU A 88 11.81 0.37 -2.58
C GLU A 88 10.33 -0.02 -2.68
N GLY A 89 9.60 0.60 -3.61
CA GLY A 89 8.15 0.52 -3.54
C GLY A 89 7.63 1.29 -2.31
N TRP A 90 6.80 0.61 -1.53
CA TRP A 90 6.29 1.09 -0.24
C TRP A 90 6.89 0.29 0.94
N LYS A 91 8.09 -0.26 0.77
CA LYS A 91 8.76 -1.06 1.81
C LYS A 91 10.12 -0.47 2.15
N ILE A 92 10.46 -0.47 3.43
CA ILE A 92 11.82 -0.16 3.89
C ILE A 92 12.71 -1.33 3.52
N VAL A 93 13.82 -1.05 2.83
CA VAL A 93 14.80 -2.06 2.39
C VAL A 93 16.18 -1.86 3.01
N ASP A 94 16.45 -0.70 3.59
CA ASP A 94 17.68 -0.41 4.33
C ASP A 94 17.44 0.74 5.32
N ARG A 95 18.26 0.82 6.36
CA ARG A 95 18.21 1.89 7.37
C ARG A 95 19.63 2.36 7.70
N ILE A 96 19.92 3.61 7.38
CA ILE A 96 21.24 4.21 7.56
C ILE A 96 21.23 5.08 8.82
N TYR A 97 22.03 4.71 9.82
CA TYR A 97 22.20 5.51 11.03
C TYR A 97 23.40 6.43 10.89
N ALA A 98 23.15 7.74 11.05
CA ALA A 98 24.23 8.71 11.07
C ALA A 98 24.96 8.74 12.43
N TYR A 99 24.29 8.32 13.52
CA TYR A 99 24.80 8.43 14.89
C TYR A 99 24.35 7.24 15.76
N GLY A 100 25.32 6.53 16.35
CA GLY A 100 25.09 5.58 17.44
C GLY A 100 24.37 4.28 17.07
N ASP A 101 24.07 3.49 18.10
CA ASP A 101 23.31 2.25 17.99
C ASP A 101 21.81 2.54 17.78
N PRO A 102 21.14 1.73 16.96
CA PRO A 102 19.71 1.88 16.68
C PRO A 102 18.87 1.73 17.96
N TYR A 103 18.12 2.76 18.33
CA TYR A 103 17.03 2.62 19.30
C TYR A 103 15.72 2.54 18.53
N GLU A 104 15.10 1.36 18.53
CA GLU A 104 13.82 1.17 17.86
C GLU A 104 12.69 1.70 18.73
N GLN A 105 11.88 2.60 18.16
CA GLN A 105 10.66 3.07 18.82
C GLN A 105 9.54 2.04 18.63
N GLN A 106 8.84 1.73 19.73
CA GLN A 106 7.69 0.82 19.76
C GLN A 106 6.58 1.43 20.63
N VAL A 107 6.21 2.67 20.33
CA VAL A 107 5.18 3.40 21.07
C VAL A 107 3.81 3.13 20.47
N TYR A 108 3.72 3.03 19.15
CA TYR A 108 2.46 2.86 18.47
C TYR A 108 2.28 1.44 17.92
N ASP A 109 1.05 0.93 18.04
CA ASP A 109 0.64 -0.29 17.33
C ASP A 109 0.46 0.01 15.84
N PHE A 110 0.80 -0.97 15.00
CA PHE A 110 0.81 -0.81 13.55
C PHE A 110 -0.59 -0.51 13.00
N ASP A 111 -1.60 -1.26 13.45
CA ASP A 111 -2.98 -1.12 12.96
C ASP A 111 -3.62 0.15 13.51
N ASP A 112 -3.32 0.50 14.76
CA ASP A 112 -3.76 1.78 15.34
C ASP A 112 -3.19 2.96 14.54
N MET A 113 -1.91 2.93 14.13
CA MET A 113 -1.34 4.00 13.30
C MET A 113 -1.96 4.08 11.91
N LEU A 114 -2.31 2.94 11.29
CA LEU A 114 -3.06 2.94 10.04
C LEU A 114 -4.41 3.67 10.22
N ARG A 115 -5.11 3.44 11.34
CA ARG A 115 -6.37 4.12 11.64
C ARG A 115 -6.19 5.60 11.93
N GLU A 116 -5.10 6.00 12.59
CA GLU A 116 -4.80 7.42 12.80
C GLU A 116 -4.54 8.16 11.48
N PHE A 117 -3.79 7.56 10.56
CA PHE A 117 -3.64 8.09 9.20
C PHE A 117 -4.99 8.17 8.49
N ASP A 118 -5.82 7.14 8.60
CA ASP A 118 -7.14 7.12 7.98
C ASP A 118 -8.05 8.23 8.53
N ASN A 119 -8.10 8.38 9.85
CA ASN A 119 -8.89 9.40 10.53
C ASN A 119 -8.47 10.83 10.12
N ALA A 120 -7.18 11.03 9.87
CA ALA A 120 -6.66 12.33 9.41
C ALA A 120 -6.98 12.64 7.94
N MET A 121 -7.30 11.63 7.12
CA MET A 121 -7.66 11.85 5.73
C MET A 121 -9.08 12.45 5.58
N PRO A 122 -9.33 13.26 4.53
CA PRO A 122 -10.69 13.66 4.16
C PRO A 122 -11.59 12.43 3.99
N GLU A 123 -12.84 12.49 4.45
CA GLU A 123 -13.76 11.34 4.50
C GLU A 123 -13.80 10.51 3.20
N ARG A 124 -13.85 11.18 2.04
CA ARG A 124 -13.88 10.53 0.72
C ARG A 124 -12.62 9.75 0.34
N LEU A 125 -11.52 9.94 1.06
CA LEU A 125 -10.23 9.28 0.84
C LEU A 125 -9.93 8.24 1.92
N ARG A 126 -10.79 8.08 2.93
CA ARG A 126 -10.59 7.08 3.97
C ARG A 126 -10.78 5.67 3.43
N LEU A 127 -9.92 4.75 3.86
CA LEU A 127 -9.98 3.33 3.56
C LEU A 127 -11.05 2.61 4.41
N GLY A 128 -11.32 3.09 5.63
CA GLY A 128 -12.38 2.55 6.49
C GLY A 128 -12.25 1.04 6.71
N GLU A 129 -13.34 0.30 6.50
CA GLU A 129 -13.40 -1.16 6.66
C GLU A 129 -12.39 -1.93 5.79
N PHE A 130 -11.83 -1.32 4.74
CA PHE A 130 -10.79 -1.97 3.95
C PHE A 130 -9.52 -2.25 4.78
N LEU A 131 -9.26 -1.46 5.82
CA LEU A 131 -8.14 -1.71 6.74
C LEU A 131 -8.31 -3.03 7.51
N ASP A 132 -9.54 -3.50 7.70
CA ASP A 132 -9.86 -4.77 8.35
C ASP A 132 -9.80 -5.96 7.38
N SER A 133 -9.44 -5.74 6.11
CA SER A 133 -9.39 -6.80 5.10
C SER A 133 -8.30 -7.81 5.37
N VAL A 134 -8.60 -9.08 5.08
CA VAL A 134 -7.63 -10.18 5.11
C VAL A 134 -7.18 -10.50 3.70
N GLU A 135 -5.88 -10.67 3.53
CA GLU A 135 -5.29 -11.09 2.26
C GLU A 135 -5.29 -12.63 2.20
N VAL A 136 -5.84 -13.18 1.13
CA VAL A 136 -5.92 -14.62 0.88
C VAL A 136 -5.39 -14.94 -0.52
N PRO A 137 -4.84 -16.13 -0.77
CA PRO A 137 -4.58 -16.59 -2.14
C PRO A 137 -5.85 -16.54 -2.98
N ALA A 138 -5.73 -16.13 -4.25
CA ALA A 138 -6.89 -15.94 -5.13
C ALA A 138 -7.65 -17.26 -5.41
N ASP A 139 -6.98 -18.40 -5.28
CA ASP A 139 -7.57 -19.75 -5.39
C ASP A 139 -8.24 -20.23 -4.10
N GLU A 140 -8.02 -19.56 -2.97
CA GLU A 140 -8.70 -19.83 -1.69
C GLU A 140 -9.98 -19.00 -1.50
N VAL A 141 -10.29 -18.10 -2.42
CA VAL A 141 -11.54 -17.32 -2.45
C VAL A 141 -12.74 -18.25 -2.68
N ARG A 142 -13.84 -18.02 -1.97
CA ARG A 142 -15.05 -18.86 -1.98
C ARG A 142 -16.25 -18.09 -2.51
N LEU A 143 -17.26 -18.81 -3.01
CA LEU A 143 -18.57 -18.22 -3.29
C LEU A 143 -19.12 -17.56 -2.01
N GLY A 144 -19.60 -16.33 -2.16
CA GLY A 144 -20.13 -15.53 -1.05
C GLY A 144 -19.08 -14.77 -0.23
N ASP A 145 -17.77 -15.00 -0.41
CA ASP A 145 -16.77 -14.09 0.18
C ASP A 145 -16.98 -12.67 -0.37
N GLU A 146 -16.86 -11.65 0.48
CA GLU A 146 -16.91 -10.25 0.04
C GLU A 146 -15.49 -9.78 -0.32
N VAL A 147 -15.20 -9.70 -1.61
CA VAL A 147 -13.89 -9.29 -2.13
C VAL A 147 -13.83 -7.78 -2.38
N TRP A 148 -12.75 -7.15 -1.93
CA TRP A 148 -12.46 -5.75 -2.17
C TRP A 148 -11.87 -5.58 -3.57
N LEU A 149 -12.53 -4.77 -4.41
CA LEU A 149 -12.07 -4.42 -5.74
C LEU A 149 -11.82 -2.93 -5.84
N PHE A 150 -10.69 -2.56 -6.42
CA PHE A 150 -10.35 -1.16 -6.66
C PHE A 150 -11.16 -0.62 -7.84
N GLY A 151 -11.81 0.53 -7.66
CA GLY A 151 -12.58 1.20 -8.70
C GLY A 151 -11.79 2.18 -9.53
N VAL A 152 -12.32 2.49 -10.72
CA VAL A 152 -11.79 3.52 -11.61
C VAL A 152 -11.77 4.90 -10.92
N GLY A 153 -12.66 5.12 -9.95
CA GLY A 153 -12.70 6.32 -9.10
C GLY A 153 -11.61 6.40 -8.03
N GLY A 154 -10.75 5.37 -7.89
CA GLY A 154 -9.69 5.32 -6.89
C GLY A 154 -10.16 4.94 -5.48
N THR A 155 -11.26 4.19 -5.37
CA THR A 155 -11.85 3.74 -4.11
C THR A 155 -11.94 2.23 -4.04
N TRP A 156 -11.82 1.68 -2.83
CA TRP A 156 -12.07 0.27 -2.55
C TRP A 156 -13.53 0.02 -2.21
N GLU A 157 -14.13 -0.97 -2.85
CA GLU A 157 -15.50 -1.40 -2.55
C GLU A 157 -15.56 -2.92 -2.49
N ALA A 158 -16.33 -3.46 -1.54
CA ALA A 158 -16.49 -4.89 -1.34
C ALA A 158 -17.72 -5.40 -2.11
N TYR A 159 -17.57 -6.54 -2.78
CA TYR A 159 -18.63 -7.18 -3.55
C TYR A 159 -18.63 -8.70 -3.30
N PRO A 160 -19.80 -9.35 -3.23
CA PRO A 160 -19.86 -10.79 -3.05
C PRO A 160 -19.35 -11.52 -4.30
N VAL A 161 -18.53 -12.54 -4.09
CA VAL A 161 -18.08 -13.46 -5.15
C VAL A 161 -19.24 -14.35 -5.57
N VAL A 162 -19.57 -14.34 -6.85
CA VAL A 162 -20.74 -15.04 -7.42
C VAL A 162 -20.37 -16.15 -8.41
N GLY A 163 -19.09 -16.28 -8.75
CA GLY A 163 -18.62 -17.37 -9.57
C GLY A 163 -17.12 -17.37 -9.80
N PHE A 164 -16.67 -18.37 -10.56
CA PHE A 164 -15.30 -18.53 -11.01
C PHE A 164 -15.31 -18.75 -12.51
N GLY A 165 -14.35 -18.17 -13.22
CA GLY A 165 -14.26 -18.35 -14.66
C GLY A 165 -13.26 -17.40 -15.31
N GLN A 166 -13.46 -17.18 -16.60
CA GLN A 166 -12.73 -16.19 -17.38
C GLN A 166 -13.74 -15.21 -18.02
N PRO A 167 -13.37 -13.93 -18.20
CA PRO A 167 -14.21 -13.01 -18.94
C PRO A 167 -14.46 -13.53 -20.36
N LYS A 168 -15.70 -13.41 -20.85
CA LYS A 168 -16.10 -13.95 -22.17
C LYS A 168 -15.28 -13.39 -23.33
N THR A 169 -14.83 -12.14 -23.21
CA THR A 169 -14.19 -11.39 -24.30
C THR A 169 -12.68 -11.27 -24.14
N ASN A 170 -12.10 -11.64 -22.98
CA ASN A 170 -10.66 -11.61 -22.76
C ASN A 170 -10.24 -12.54 -21.62
N ARG A 171 -9.16 -13.32 -21.81
CA ARG A 171 -8.61 -14.16 -20.74
C ARG A 171 -7.64 -13.36 -19.87
N ILE A 172 -7.63 -13.66 -18.57
CA ILE A 172 -6.73 -13.07 -17.60
C ILE A 172 -5.47 -13.94 -17.56
N ALA A 173 -4.38 -13.40 -18.10
CA ALA A 173 -3.07 -14.06 -18.13
C ALA A 173 -2.44 -14.07 -16.72
N VAL A 174 -1.85 -15.21 -16.35
CA VAL A 174 -1.15 -15.40 -15.08
C VAL A 174 0.23 -15.95 -15.39
N TRP A 175 1.26 -15.27 -14.90
CA TRP A 175 2.64 -15.68 -15.08
C TRP A 175 3.03 -16.66 -13.99
N ILE A 176 3.57 -17.81 -14.36
CA ILE A 176 4.10 -18.81 -13.44
C ILE A 176 5.58 -19.06 -13.74
N ASP A 177 6.37 -19.31 -12.70
CA ASP A 177 7.76 -19.72 -12.86
C ASP A 177 7.80 -21.23 -13.19
N ALA A 178 8.33 -21.56 -14.36
CA ALA A 178 8.53 -22.93 -14.80
C ALA A 178 9.75 -23.56 -14.10
N PRO A 179 9.81 -24.90 -13.98
CA PRO A 179 10.92 -25.60 -13.33
C PRO A 179 12.30 -25.32 -13.97
N ASP A 180 12.35 -24.87 -15.21
CA ASP A 180 13.58 -24.52 -15.94
C ASP A 180 13.98 -23.04 -15.80
N GLY A 181 13.28 -22.28 -14.94
CA GLY A 181 13.53 -20.86 -14.68
C GLY A 181 12.93 -19.92 -15.73
N ARG A 182 12.14 -20.42 -16.69
CA ARG A 182 11.38 -19.58 -17.62
C ARG A 182 10.06 -19.12 -17.00
N ARG A 183 9.52 -18.01 -17.48
CA ARG A 183 8.15 -17.59 -17.16
C ARG A 183 7.19 -18.13 -18.20
N GLU A 184 6.19 -18.90 -17.76
CA GLU A 184 5.09 -19.40 -18.57
C GLU A 184 3.81 -18.61 -18.29
N VAL A 185 2.89 -18.56 -19.26
CA VAL A 185 1.58 -17.92 -19.12
C VAL A 185 0.49 -18.97 -19.04
N THR A 186 -0.34 -18.90 -18.00
CA THR A 186 -1.55 -19.70 -17.84
C THR A 186 -2.79 -18.81 -17.77
N TYR A 187 -3.97 -19.42 -17.88
CA TYR A 187 -5.27 -18.72 -17.86
C TYR A 187 -6.25 -19.47 -16.93
N PRO A 188 -5.95 -19.56 -15.63
CA PRO A 188 -6.80 -20.27 -14.67
C PRO A 188 -8.12 -19.51 -14.46
N ASP A 189 -9.19 -20.23 -14.12
CA ASP A 189 -10.43 -19.59 -13.69
C ASP A 189 -10.16 -18.69 -12.47
N ARG A 190 -10.68 -17.46 -12.52
CA ARG A 190 -10.52 -16.44 -11.48
C ARG A 190 -11.88 -16.16 -10.83
N PRO A 191 -11.92 -15.85 -9.52
CA PRO A 191 -13.15 -15.42 -8.87
C PRO A 191 -13.65 -14.10 -9.47
N TYR A 192 -14.96 -13.98 -9.67
CA TYR A 192 -15.61 -12.74 -10.07
C TYR A 192 -16.78 -12.37 -9.14
N ALA A 193 -16.93 -11.07 -8.93
CA ALA A 193 -17.86 -10.50 -7.96
C ALA A 193 -19.05 -9.79 -8.62
N ALA A 194 -20.12 -9.61 -7.85
CA ALA A 194 -21.37 -8.98 -8.30
C ALA A 194 -21.27 -7.45 -8.39
N ARG A 195 -20.34 -6.93 -9.21
CA ARG A 195 -20.07 -5.49 -9.34
C ARG A 195 -20.79 -4.86 -10.52
N TYR A 196 -20.46 -5.26 -11.73
CA TYR A 196 -21.09 -4.77 -12.96
C TYR A 196 -21.98 -5.86 -13.56
N ASP A 197 -23.29 -5.70 -13.40
CA ASP A 197 -24.31 -6.59 -13.93
C ASP A 197 -24.50 -6.41 -15.45
N HIS A 198 -24.87 -7.50 -16.12
CA HIS A 198 -25.31 -7.52 -17.50
C HIS A 198 -26.40 -8.60 -17.65
N ASP A 199 -27.65 -8.23 -17.36
CA ASP A 199 -28.80 -9.14 -17.42
C ASP A 199 -28.63 -10.41 -16.55
N GLY A 200 -28.01 -10.26 -15.37
CA GLY A 200 -27.69 -11.36 -14.45
C GLY A 200 -26.34 -12.05 -14.72
N ASP A 201 -25.60 -11.64 -15.76
CA ASP A 201 -24.29 -12.19 -16.11
C ASP A 201 -23.13 -11.30 -15.64
N PHE A 202 -22.65 -11.59 -14.43
CA PHE A 202 -21.46 -10.92 -13.87
C PHE A 202 -20.14 -11.42 -14.46
N SER A 203 -20.12 -12.51 -15.25
CA SER A 203 -18.91 -13.03 -15.88
C SER A 203 -18.51 -12.21 -17.12
N TRP A 204 -19.36 -11.29 -17.56
CA TRP A 204 -19.15 -10.53 -18.79
C TRP A 204 -18.08 -9.44 -18.66
N ASN A 205 -17.98 -8.77 -17.49
CA ASN A 205 -17.10 -7.63 -17.30
C ASN A 205 -15.78 -8.03 -16.61
N SER A 206 -14.63 -7.73 -17.24
CA SER A 206 -13.31 -8.02 -16.68
C SER A 206 -13.01 -7.31 -15.36
N ASN A 207 -13.69 -6.20 -15.07
CA ASN A 207 -13.51 -5.45 -13.82
C ASN A 207 -14.25 -6.07 -12.62
N ASN A 208 -15.01 -7.15 -12.84
CA ASN A 208 -15.61 -7.95 -11.78
C ASN A 208 -14.62 -8.99 -11.21
N TYR A 209 -13.54 -9.28 -11.92
CA TYR A 209 -12.60 -10.35 -11.57
C TYR A 209 -11.51 -9.86 -10.62
N VAL A 210 -11.04 -10.76 -9.76
CA VAL A 210 -9.78 -10.57 -9.03
C VAL A 210 -8.62 -10.67 -10.00
N HIS A 211 -7.76 -9.65 -9.98
CA HIS A 211 -6.54 -9.58 -10.77
C HIS A 211 -5.35 -9.82 -9.84
N GLY A 212 -4.53 -10.83 -10.15
CA GLY A 212 -3.36 -11.20 -9.35
C GLY A 212 -3.53 -12.49 -8.55
N ASP A 213 -2.51 -12.82 -7.78
CA ASP A 213 -2.41 -14.12 -7.09
C ASP A 213 -2.99 -14.11 -5.67
N THR A 214 -3.31 -12.91 -5.16
CA THR A 214 -4.00 -12.72 -3.89
C THR A 214 -5.23 -11.83 -4.06
N ALA A 215 -6.16 -11.96 -3.13
CA ALA A 215 -7.35 -11.13 -3.01
C ALA A 215 -7.45 -10.61 -1.57
N ARG A 216 -7.98 -9.40 -1.41
CA ARG A 216 -8.40 -8.89 -0.10
C ARG A 216 -9.89 -9.13 0.07
N ILE A 217 -10.27 -9.85 1.12
CA ILE A 217 -11.68 -10.11 1.44
C ILE A 217 -12.01 -9.49 2.80
N LYS A 218 -13.30 -9.22 3.03
CA LYS A 218 -13.77 -9.00 4.40
C LYS A 218 -13.53 -10.28 5.21
N PRO A 219 -13.19 -10.16 6.51
CA PRO A 219 -13.05 -11.33 7.37
C PRO A 219 -14.29 -12.22 7.29
N ARG A 220 -14.09 -13.52 7.09
CA ARG A 220 -15.18 -14.50 7.11
C ARG A 220 -15.78 -14.55 8.53
N VAL A 221 -17.11 -14.51 8.61
CA VAL A 221 -17.87 -14.67 9.86
C VAL A 221 -17.96 -16.14 10.24
#